data_AF-A0A1W9V0E9-F1
#
_entry.id   AF-A0A1W9V0E9-F1
#
_cell.length_a   1.000
_cell.length_b   1.000
_cell.length_c   1.000
_cell.angle_alpha   90.00
_cell.angle_beta   90.00
_cell.angle_gamma   90.00
#
_symmetry.space_group_name_H-M   'P 1'
#
loop_
_entity.id
_entity.type
_entity.pdbx_description
1 polymer ?
#
loop_
_entity_poly.entity_id
_entity_poly.type
_entity_poly.pdbx_seq_one_letter_code
_entity_poly.pdbx_strand_id
1 'polypeptide(L)' 'MYWYDSQPHPDNPELASTHPHHKHIHPDIKHNRILAPNMSFIHPNLPALIQEIEELINKAAGK' A
#
# COMPACT_ATOMS: atom_id res chain seq x y z
N MET A 1 -6.83 -8.68 -3.00
CA MET A 1 -5.39 -8.92 -3.26
C MET A 1 -4.62 -7.78 -2.60
N TYR A 2 -3.54 -8.10 -1.84
CA TYR A 2 -2.61 -7.11 -1.31
C TYR A 2 -1.31 -7.20 -2.12
N TRP A 3 -0.98 -6.14 -2.84
CA TRP A 3 0.24 -6.07 -3.65
C TRP A 3 0.88 -4.71 -3.41
N TYR A 4 2.10 -4.75 -2.88
CA TYR A 4 2.99 -3.61 -2.74
C TYR A 4 4.27 -3.90 -3.53
N ASP A 5 4.80 -2.91 -4.23
CA ASP A 5 6.13 -3.02 -4.84
C ASP A 5 6.84 -1.67 -4.92
N SER A 6 8.12 -1.72 -5.29
CA SER A 6 9.02 -0.57 -5.36
C SER A 6 9.37 -0.14 -6.77
N GLN A 7 8.59 -0.55 -7.77
CA GLN A 7 8.84 -0.21 -9.16
C GLN A 7 8.76 1.31 -9.33
N PRO A 8 9.78 1.96 -9.91
CA PRO A 8 9.71 3.38 -10.22
C PRO A 8 8.65 3.69 -11.28
N HIS A 9 7.96 4.82 -11.13
CA HIS A 9 6.97 5.33 -12.08
C HIS A 9 7.29 6.79 -12.44
N PRO A 10 8.18 7.04 -13.43
CA PRO A 10 8.61 8.40 -13.77
C PRO A 10 7.47 9.34 -14.18
N ASP A 11 6.42 8.79 -14.79
CA ASP A 11 5.25 9.55 -15.26
C ASP A 11 4.24 9.87 -14.14
N ASN A 12 4.43 9.33 -12.93
CA ASN A 12 3.58 9.59 -11.77
C ASN A 12 4.46 9.98 -10.56
N PRO A 13 4.87 11.26 -10.46
CA PRO A 13 5.80 11.71 -9.42
C PRO A 13 5.22 11.62 -8.00
N GLU A 14 3.89 11.60 -7.85
CA GLU A 14 3.28 11.43 -6.52
C GLU A 14 3.67 10.08 -5.90
N LEU A 15 3.71 9.00 -6.68
CA LEU A 15 4.12 7.68 -6.19
C LEU A 15 5.57 7.62 -5.70
N ALA A 16 6.43 8.54 -6.16
CA ALA A 16 7.79 8.65 -5.66
C ALA A 16 7.86 9.19 -4.22
N SER A 17 6.83 9.88 -3.74
CA SER A 17 6.79 10.46 -2.38
C SER A 17 6.79 9.40 -1.28
N THR A 18 6.34 8.18 -1.57
CA THR A 18 6.42 7.03 -0.65
C THR A 18 7.44 5.99 -1.09
N HIS A 19 8.46 6.37 -1.87
CA HIS A 19 9.57 5.47 -2.14
C HIS A 19 10.12 4.93 -0.80
N PRO A 20 10.18 3.60 -0.62
CA PRO A 20 10.29 2.61 -1.68
C PRO A 20 9.00 1.93 -2.13
N HIS A 21 7.80 2.23 -1.63
CA HIS A 21 6.63 1.41 -1.94
C HIS A 21 5.40 2.19 -2.41
N HIS A 22 4.57 1.52 -3.21
CA HIS A 22 3.20 1.92 -3.49
C HIS A 22 2.31 0.67 -3.44
N LYS A 23 0.99 0.88 -3.25
CA LYS A 23 0.00 -0.19 -3.13
C LYS A 23 -0.87 -0.27 -4.36
N HIS A 24 -1.11 -1.48 -4.85
CA HIS A 24 -2.06 -1.75 -5.91
C HIS A 24 -3.44 -2.08 -5.35
N ILE A 25 -4.48 -1.48 -5.93
CA ILE A 25 -5.86 -1.61 -5.44
C ILE A 25 -6.83 -1.94 -6.59
N HIS A 26 -7.96 -2.56 -6.28
CA HIS A 26 -9.01 -2.83 -7.26
C HIS A 26 -9.90 -1.60 -7.50
N PRO A 27 -10.57 -1.49 -8.67
CA PRO A 27 -10.42 -2.35 -9.85
C PRO A 27 -9.13 -2.03 -10.62
N ASP A 28 -8.78 -2.91 -11.58
CA ASP A 28 -7.61 -2.78 -12.46
C ASP A 28 -6.27 -2.59 -11.71
N ILE A 29 -5.90 -3.60 -10.92
CA ILE A 29 -4.72 -3.58 -10.04
C ILE A 29 -3.41 -3.28 -10.78
N LYS A 30 -3.34 -3.45 -12.10
CA LYS A 30 -2.13 -3.15 -12.89
C LYS A 30 -1.98 -1.67 -13.21
N HIS A 31 -3.02 -0.86 -13.06
CA HIS A 31 -2.98 0.59 -13.34
C HIS A 31 -3.41 1.42 -12.13
N ASN A 32 -4.14 0.83 -11.17
CA ASN A 32 -4.66 1.54 -10.02
C ASN A 32 -3.73 1.39 -8.79
N ARG A 33 -3.04 2.49 -8.47
CA ARG A 33 -1.99 2.57 -7.44
C ARG A 33 -2.24 3.73 -6.50
N ILE A 34 -1.88 3.55 -5.25
CA ILE A 34 -1.87 4.59 -4.22
C ILE A 34 -0.56 4.58 -3.45
N LEU A 35 -0.29 5.68 -2.75
CA LEU A 35 0.84 5.84 -1.83
C LEU A 35 0.81 4.77 -0.73
N ALA A 36 2.00 4.34 -0.28
CA ALA A 36 2.17 3.39 0.81
C ALA A 36 3.09 3.95 1.90
N PRO A 37 2.69 5.03 2.61
CA PRO A 37 3.58 5.77 3.51
C PRO A 37 4.05 4.96 4.73
N ASN A 38 3.32 3.90 5.09
CA ASN A 38 3.66 3.04 6.23
C ASN A 38 4.57 1.86 5.85
N MET A 39 4.94 1.74 4.57
CA MET A 39 5.83 0.68 4.09
C MET A 39 7.25 1.22 3.95
N SER A 40 8.23 0.41 4.31
CA SER A 40 9.62 0.83 4.43
C SER A 40 10.61 -0.31 4.19
N PHE A 41 11.84 0.05 3.83
CA PHE A 41 12.99 -0.86 3.85
C PHE A 41 13.84 -0.72 5.14
N ILE A 42 13.59 0.30 5.97
CA ILE A 42 14.40 0.57 7.17
C ILE A 42 13.74 0.07 8.46
N HIS A 43 12.47 -0.34 8.41
CA HIS A 43 11.78 -0.99 9.52
C HIS A 43 10.87 -2.11 9.01
N PRO A 44 10.48 -3.07 9.87
CA PRO A 44 9.55 -4.13 9.48
C PRO A 44 8.20 -3.57 9.02
N ASN A 45 7.65 -4.14 7.94
CA ASN A 45 6.33 -3.77 7.40
C ASN A 45 5.17 -4.54 8.06
N LEU A 46 5.48 -5.67 8.70
CA LEU A 46 4.47 -6.58 9.24
C LEU A 46 3.56 -5.91 10.30
N PRO A 47 4.05 -5.08 11.23
CA PRO A 47 3.18 -4.40 12.18
C PRO A 47 2.13 -3.50 11.51
N ALA A 48 2.52 -2.73 10.49
CA ALA A 48 1.61 -1.87 9.75
C ALA A 48 0.57 -2.67 8.96
N LEU A 49 0.99 -3.79 8.35
CA LEU A 49 0.08 -4.68 7.62
C LEU A 49 -0.96 -5.34 8.53
N ILE A 50 -0.55 -5.75 9.75
CA ILE A 50 -1.47 -6.34 10.73
C ILE A 50 -2.55 -5.32 11.10
N GLN A 51 -2.13 -4.10 11.47
CA GLN A 51 -3.07 -3.04 11.83
C GLN A 51 -4.06 -2.74 10.69
N GLU A 52 -3.56 -2.62 9.45
CA GLU A 52 -4.41 -2.38 8.28
C GLU A 52 -5.45 -3.50 8.08
N ILE A 53 -5.06 -4.76 8.27
CA ILE A 53 -5.96 -5.91 8.14
C ILE A 53 -7.01 -5.91 9.27
N GLU A 54 -6.61 -5.61 10.51
CA GLU A 54 -7.52 -5.49 11.65
C GLU A 54 -8.57 -4.40 11.42
N GLU A 55 -8.16 -3.25 10.91
CA GLU A 55 -9.06 -2.14 10.53
C GLU A 55 -10.06 -2.58 9.45
N LEU A 56 -9.62 -3.31 8.43
CA LEU A 56 -10.51 -3.85 7.39
C LEU A 56 -11.50 -4.88 7.94
N ILE A 57 -11.07 -5.76 8.84
CA ILE A 57 -11.93 -6.75 9.49
C ILE A 57 -12.99 -6.04 10.33
N ASN A 58 -12.61 -5.04 11.11
CA ASN A 58 -13.55 -4.24 11.92
C ASN A 58 -14.57 -3.53 11.04
N LYS A 59 -14.11 -2.88 9.97
CA LYS A 59 -15.00 -2.22 8.99
C LYS A 59 -15.96 -3.19 8.32
N ALA A 60 -15.49 -4.39 7.94
CA ALA A 60 -16.33 -5.43 7.37
C ALA A 60 -17.35 -6.00 8.37
N ALA A 61 -17.00 -6.01 9.66
CA ALA A 61 -17.90 -6.40 10.75
C ALA A 61 -18.88 -5.30 11.17
N GLY A 62 -18.81 -4.09 10.58
CA GLY A 62 -19.67 -2.96 10.93
C GLY A 62 -19.37 -2.34 12.29
N LYS A 63 -18.13 -2.48 12.78
CA LYS A 63 -17.65 -1.88 14.04
C LYS A 63 -16.96 -0.54 13.80
#